data_AF-A0A937EHK1-F1
#
_entry.id   AF-A0A937EHK1-F1
#
_cell.length_a   1.000
_cell.length_b   1.000
_cell.length_c   1.000
_cell.angle_alpha   90.00
_cell.angle_beta   90.00
_cell.angle_gamma   90.00
#
_symmetry.space_group_name_H-M   'P 1'
#
loop_
_entity.id
_entity.type
_entity.pdbx_description
1 polymer ?
#
loop_
_entity_poly.entity_id
_entity_poly.type
_entity_poly.pdbx_seq_one_letter_code
_entity_poly.pdbx_strand_id
1 'polypeptide(L)'
;MPIVHNGFDLNAFQLSDETLELIRKRDELEERHRKYRMENADCARQYIDDSHGRASRDYYVPALRKADKELREQEMQAVADGRPLADRDEYLAEVRSRVKEYERVEPALARAVEQAESAVTDSIVKELPELARQGFEQSERALKQYRAVIAKAEAARAQLAGSVSRFLWATTGGELTRPKWRGFSGALGEEVNAWRTTSDGRLTFDSAKDLGLIDQYRGNRAEFGDFVAPPEEDAV
;
A
#
# COMPACT_ATOMS: atom_id res chain seq x y z
N MET A 1 -9.55 -7.97 9.64
CA MET A 1 -9.04 -6.59 9.55
C MET A 1 -7.59 -6.62 9.99
N PRO A 2 -6.69 -5.87 9.34
CA PRO A 2 -5.31 -5.80 9.79
C PRO A 2 -5.25 -5.13 11.17
N ILE A 3 -4.53 -5.74 12.11
CA ILE A 3 -4.27 -5.15 13.42
C ILE A 3 -3.13 -4.15 13.25
N VAL A 4 -3.49 -2.87 13.20
CA VAL A 4 -2.53 -1.77 13.06
C VAL A 4 -2.51 -0.93 14.34
N HIS A 5 -1.32 -0.60 14.81
CA HIS A 5 -1.10 0.31 15.93
C HIS A 5 -0.02 1.32 15.56
N ASN A 6 -0.35 2.62 15.57
CA ASN A 6 0.57 3.71 15.19
C ASN A 6 1.29 3.49 13.84
N GLY A 7 0.59 2.90 12.87
CA GLY A 7 1.13 2.60 11.54
C GLY A 7 1.96 1.31 11.44
N PHE A 8 2.17 0.59 12.54
CA PHE A 8 2.82 -0.72 12.54
C PHE A 8 1.80 -1.85 12.40
N ASP A 9 2.09 -2.78 11.49
CA ASP A 9 1.32 -4.01 11.31
C ASP A 9 1.71 -5.03 12.39
N LEU A 10 0.74 -5.42 13.22
CA LEU A 10 0.92 -6.40 14.29
C LEU A 10 0.39 -7.80 13.94
N ASN A 11 -0.12 -8.03 12.72
CA ASN A 11 -0.73 -9.31 12.33
C ASN A 11 0.24 -10.50 12.37
N ALA A 12 1.54 -10.24 12.22
CA ALA A 12 2.57 -11.27 12.26
C ALA A 12 2.93 -11.69 13.71
N PHE A 13 2.45 -10.97 14.72
CA PHE A 13 2.72 -11.26 16.12
C PHE A 13 1.56 -12.02 16.77
N GLN A 14 1.92 -12.87 17.72
CA GLN A 14 0.98 -13.48 18.66
C GLN A 14 0.84 -12.54 19.85
N LEU A 15 -0.24 -11.75 19.83
CA LEU A 15 -0.67 -10.89 20.92
C LEU A 15 -1.47 -11.69 21.96
N SER A 16 -1.49 -11.24 23.20
CA SER A 16 -2.37 -11.85 24.22
C SER A 16 -3.85 -11.60 23.92
N ASP A 17 -4.71 -12.48 24.45
CA ASP A 17 -6.16 -12.32 24.37
C ASP A 17 -6.64 -11.00 24.98
N GLU A 18 -5.97 -10.53 26.05
CA GLU A 18 -6.27 -9.25 26.69
C GLU A 18 -6.01 -8.07 25.74
N THR A 19 -4.85 -8.05 25.09
CA THR A 19 -4.53 -7.00 24.10
C THR A 19 -5.45 -7.05 22.89
N LEU A 20 -5.82 -8.25 22.42
CA LEU A 20 -6.77 -8.41 21.33
C LEU A 20 -8.18 -7.90 21.68
N GLU A 21 -8.66 -8.15 22.90
CA GLU A 21 -9.93 -7.60 23.39
C GLU A 21 -9.90 -6.06 23.48
N LEU A 22 -8.80 -5.49 23.96
CA LEU A 22 -8.63 -4.03 23.99
C LEU A 22 -8.64 -3.41 22.59
N ILE A 23 -7.97 -4.05 21.63
CA ILE A 23 -7.95 -3.63 20.23
C ILE A 23 -9.35 -3.67 19.63
N ARG A 24 -10.10 -4.77 19.84
CA ARG A 24 -11.49 -4.88 19.38
C ARG A 24 -12.36 -3.77 19.95
N LYS A 25 -12.24 -3.51 21.26
CA LYS A 25 -13.01 -2.47 21.94
C LYS A 25 -12.68 -1.06 21.40
N ARG A 26 -11.40 -0.78 21.12
CA ARG A 26 -10.99 0.47 20.46
C ARG A 26 -11.66 0.58 19.08
N ASP A 27 -11.57 -0.46 18.25
CA ASP A 27 -12.14 -0.46 16.90
C ASP A 27 -13.66 -0.28 16.91
N GLU A 28 -14.36 -0.91 17.86
CA GLU A 28 -15.79 -0.71 18.06
C GLU A 28 -16.14 0.73 18.46
N LEU A 29 -15.35 1.35 19.34
CA LEU A 29 -15.54 2.74 19.75
C LEU A 29 -15.24 3.73 18.62
N GLU A 30 -14.18 3.51 17.85
CA GLU A 30 -13.85 4.31 16.67
C GLU A 30 -14.98 4.22 15.63
N GLU A 31 -15.47 3.01 15.36
CA GLU A 31 -16.58 2.81 14.42
C GLU A 31 -17.85 3.52 14.91
N ARG A 32 -18.15 3.40 16.21
CA ARG A 32 -19.30 4.07 16.82
C ARG A 32 -19.16 5.59 16.74
N HIS A 33 -17.98 6.14 17.02
CA HIS A 33 -17.72 7.58 16.93
C HIS A 33 -17.83 8.07 15.48
N ARG A 34 -17.28 7.31 14.53
CA ARG A 34 -17.37 7.62 13.10
C ARG A 34 -18.83 7.63 12.62
N LYS A 35 -19.60 6.58 12.94
CA LYS A 35 -21.03 6.51 12.61
C LYS A 35 -21.80 7.68 13.21
N TYR A 36 -21.59 7.98 14.49
CA TYR A 36 -22.25 9.09 15.16
C TYR A 36 -21.98 10.44 14.49
N ARG A 37 -20.71 10.69 14.12
CA ARG A 37 -20.31 11.92 13.39
C ARG A 37 -20.94 12.00 12.00
N MET A 38 -21.03 10.87 11.29
CA MET A 38 -21.68 10.83 9.97
C MET A 38 -23.18 11.09 10.06
N GLU A 39 -23.88 10.43 10.98
CA GLU A 39 -25.33 10.53 11.17
C GLU A 39 -25.76 11.93 11.65
N ASN A 40 -24.89 12.64 12.36
CA ASN A 40 -25.17 13.96 12.94
C ASN A 40 -24.27 15.06 12.35
N ALA A 41 -23.77 14.87 11.12
CA ALA A 41 -22.85 15.80 10.48
C ALA A 41 -23.43 17.22 10.35
N ASP A 42 -24.75 17.34 10.24
CA ASP A 42 -25.47 18.62 10.17
C ASP A 42 -25.54 19.36 11.52
N CYS A 43 -25.28 18.67 12.63
CA CYS A 43 -25.24 19.23 13.98
C CYS A 43 -23.83 19.74 14.36
N ALA A 44 -22.82 19.45 13.55
CA ALA A 44 -21.46 19.92 13.76
C ALA A 44 -21.31 21.42 13.49
N ARG A 45 -20.50 22.10 14.32
CA ARG A 45 -20.18 23.52 14.14
C ARG A 45 -19.31 23.70 12.89
N GLN A 46 -19.71 24.62 12.01
CA GLN A 46 -18.92 25.06 10.85
C GLN A 46 -18.46 26.49 11.07
N TYR A 47 -17.14 26.69 11.08
CA TYR A 47 -16.54 28.01 11.26
C TYR A 47 -16.62 28.80 9.95
N ILE A 48 -16.83 30.11 10.09
CA ILE A 48 -16.88 31.02 8.96
C ILE A 48 -15.46 31.52 8.71
N ASP A 49 -14.93 31.26 7.52
CA ASP A 49 -13.65 31.83 7.09
C ASP A 49 -13.83 33.33 6.86
N ASP A 50 -12.93 34.15 7.40
CA ASP A 50 -12.88 35.56 7.01
C ASP A 50 -12.28 35.70 5.60
N SER A 51 -12.51 36.86 4.96
CA SER A 51 -12.00 37.19 3.63
C SER A 51 -10.47 37.22 3.51
N HIS A 52 -9.75 36.94 4.59
CA HIS A 52 -8.29 36.88 4.65
C HIS A 52 -7.78 35.47 5.02
N GLY A 53 -8.66 34.45 4.98
CA GLY A 53 -8.31 33.07 5.26
C GLY A 53 -7.97 32.79 6.72
N ARG A 54 -8.29 33.71 7.65
CA ARG A 54 -8.25 33.42 9.09
C ARG A 54 -9.64 32.93 9.49
N ALA A 55 -9.68 31.81 10.21
CA ALA A 55 -10.92 31.35 10.82
C ALA A 55 -11.44 32.43 11.78
N SER A 56 -12.58 33.04 11.47
CA SER A 56 -13.27 33.88 12.44
C SER A 56 -13.74 32.98 13.60
N ARG A 57 -13.89 33.55 14.81
CA ARG A 57 -14.48 32.79 15.94
C ARG A 57 -15.97 32.50 15.74
N ASP A 58 -16.57 33.06 14.69
CA ASP A 58 -17.97 32.87 14.37
C ASP A 58 -18.17 31.51 13.71
N TYR A 59 -19.18 30.79 14.17
CA TYR A 59 -19.59 29.51 13.62
C TYR A 59 -21.10 29.48 13.41
N TYR A 60 -21.53 28.59 12.53
CA TYR A 60 -22.94 28.24 12.39
C TYR A 60 -23.11 26.73 12.50
N VAL A 61 -24.32 26.31 12.86
CA VAL A 61 -24.71 24.90 12.86
C VAL A 61 -25.65 24.67 11.67
N PRO A 62 -25.30 23.81 10.70
CA PRO A 62 -26.12 23.59 9.51
C PRO A 62 -27.59 23.24 9.80
N ALA A 63 -27.84 22.37 10.78
CA ALA A 63 -29.19 21.98 11.19
C ALA A 63 -30.03 23.18 11.65
N LEU A 64 -29.47 24.04 12.51
CA LEU A 64 -30.15 25.25 12.99
C LEU A 64 -30.35 26.27 11.87
N ARG A 65 -29.37 26.42 10.98
CA ARG A 65 -29.47 27.35 9.83
C ARG A 65 -30.54 26.91 8.84
N LYS A 66 -30.65 25.59 8.58
CA LYS A 66 -31.68 25.02 7.73
C LYS A 66 -33.08 25.21 8.34
N ALA A 67 -33.24 24.89 9.63
CA ALA A 67 -34.51 25.07 10.33
C ALA A 67 -34.95 26.53 10.41
N ASP A 68 -34.01 27.47 10.64
CA ASP A 68 -34.31 28.91 10.64
C ASP A 68 -34.74 29.40 9.24
N LYS A 69 -34.15 28.85 8.17
CA LYS A 69 -34.56 29.17 6.79
C LYS A 69 -35.98 28.67 6.49
N GLU A 70 -36.28 27.42 6.84
CA GLU A 70 -37.60 26.82 6.65
C GLU A 70 -38.67 27.58 7.44
N LEU A 71 -38.36 27.99 8.67
CA LEU A 71 -39.27 28.80 9.47
C LEU A 71 -39.57 30.14 8.79
N ARG A 72 -38.56 30.85 8.28
CA ARG A 72 -38.78 32.12 7.56
C ARG A 72 -39.64 31.96 6.32
N GLU A 73 -39.46 30.86 5.58
CA GLU A 73 -40.29 30.55 4.40
C GLU A 73 -41.75 30.30 4.81
N GLN A 74 -41.99 29.59 5.91
CA GLN A 74 -43.33 29.36 6.47
C GLN A 74 -43.97 30.65 7.01
N GLU A 75 -43.19 31.50 7.69
CA GLU A 75 -43.64 32.80 8.19
C GLU A 75 -44.06 33.72 7.04
N MET A 76 -43.27 33.78 5.96
CA MET A 76 -43.62 34.54 4.76
C MET A 76 -44.95 34.08 4.15
N GLN A 77 -45.17 32.77 4.08
CA GLN A 77 -46.42 32.21 3.58
C GLN A 77 -47.60 32.51 4.52
N ALA A 78 -47.39 32.40 5.84
CA ALA A 78 -48.41 32.73 6.84
C ALA A 78 -48.83 34.21 6.77
N VAL A 79 -47.88 35.12 6.56
CA VAL A 79 -48.15 36.55 6.34
C VAL A 79 -48.98 36.76 5.07
N ALA A 80 -48.61 36.10 3.96
CA ALA A 80 -49.36 36.20 2.71
C ALA A 80 -50.79 35.66 2.82
N ASP A 81 -50.99 34.60 3.59
CA ASP A 81 -52.28 33.94 3.82
C ASP A 81 -53.10 34.54 4.98
N GLY A 82 -52.58 35.57 5.67
CA GLY A 82 -53.22 36.20 6.84
C GLY A 82 -53.35 35.27 8.05
N ARG A 83 -52.50 34.24 8.15
CA ARG A 83 -52.46 33.27 9.25
C ARG A 83 -51.53 33.74 10.38
N PRO A 84 -51.75 33.31 11.63
CA PRO A 84 -50.82 33.58 12.71
C PRO A 84 -49.45 32.93 12.45
N LEU A 85 -48.39 33.58 12.94
CA LEU A 85 -47.02 33.05 12.89
C LEU A 85 -46.86 31.89 13.88
N ALA A 86 -46.01 30.93 13.53
CA ALA A 86 -45.62 29.85 14.43
C ALA A 86 -44.72 30.39 15.56
N ASP A 87 -44.79 29.79 16.75
CA ASP A 87 -43.84 30.10 17.81
C ASP A 87 -42.45 29.58 17.42
N ARG A 88 -41.48 30.49 17.37
CA ARG A 88 -40.12 30.19 16.92
C ARG A 88 -39.39 29.25 17.86
N ASP A 89 -39.59 29.38 19.17
CA ASP A 89 -38.90 28.55 20.14
C ASP A 89 -39.46 27.13 20.16
N GLU A 90 -40.79 26.98 20.01
CA GLU A 90 -41.43 25.68 19.83
C GLU A 90 -40.97 25.00 18.53
N TYR A 91 -40.95 25.74 17.41
CA TYR A 91 -40.52 25.19 16.11
C TYR A 91 -39.07 24.70 16.15
N LEU A 92 -38.17 25.44 16.80
CA LEU A 92 -36.74 25.11 16.86
C LEU A 92 -36.37 24.16 18.00
N ALA A 93 -37.30 23.81 18.90
CA ALA A 93 -37.00 23.05 20.12
C ALA A 93 -36.34 21.69 19.83
N GLU A 94 -36.88 20.93 18.88
CA GLU A 94 -36.36 19.60 18.52
C GLU A 94 -34.93 19.68 17.96
N VAL A 95 -34.70 20.62 17.02
CA VAL A 95 -33.39 20.80 16.38
C VAL A 95 -32.36 21.29 17.40
N ARG A 96 -32.73 22.21 18.30
CA ARG A 96 -31.86 22.65 19.41
C ARG A 96 -31.53 21.50 20.36
N SER A 97 -32.50 20.63 20.66
CA SER A 97 -32.28 19.44 21.50
C SER A 97 -31.24 18.50 20.88
N ARG A 98 -31.38 18.18 19.58
CA ARG A 98 -30.45 17.31 18.85
C ARG A 98 -29.04 17.89 18.79
N VAL A 99 -28.91 19.21 18.54
CA VAL A 99 -27.61 19.89 18.56
C VAL A 99 -26.97 19.83 19.95
N LYS A 100 -27.74 20.08 21.01
CA LYS A 100 -27.25 20.00 22.39
C LYS A 100 -26.81 18.58 22.76
N GLU A 101 -27.53 17.56 22.28
CA GLU A 101 -27.12 16.17 22.44
C GLU A 101 -25.81 15.88 21.70
N TYR A 102 -25.68 16.33 20.46
CA TYR A 102 -24.44 16.23 19.68
C TYR A 102 -23.25 16.85 20.40
N GLU A 103 -23.39 18.09 20.88
CA GLU A 103 -22.34 18.81 21.62
C GLU A 103 -21.92 18.13 22.92
N ARG A 104 -22.78 17.28 23.49
CA ARG A 104 -22.47 16.49 24.70
C ARG A 104 -21.84 15.14 24.36
N VAL A 105 -22.40 14.44 23.38
CA VAL A 105 -22.06 13.04 23.08
C VAL A 105 -20.80 12.93 22.23
N GLU A 106 -20.61 13.82 21.25
CA GLU A 106 -19.43 13.81 20.38
C GLU A 106 -18.11 13.89 21.16
N PRO A 107 -17.90 14.85 22.08
CA PRO A 107 -16.66 14.91 22.84
C PRO A 107 -16.51 13.76 23.84
N ALA A 108 -17.63 13.22 24.35
CA ALA A 108 -17.60 12.05 25.24
C ALA A 108 -17.14 10.79 24.48
N LEU A 109 -17.61 10.59 23.25
CA LEU A 109 -17.16 9.51 22.37
C LEU A 109 -15.69 9.70 21.97
N ALA A 110 -15.28 10.92 21.58
CA ALA A 110 -13.90 11.22 21.25
C ALA A 110 -12.95 10.87 22.42
N ARG A 111 -13.31 11.27 23.64
CA ARG A 111 -12.54 10.95 24.84
C ARG A 111 -12.52 9.44 25.15
N ALA A 112 -13.62 8.73 24.89
CA ALA A 112 -13.66 7.28 25.08
C ALA A 112 -12.73 6.55 24.09
N VAL A 113 -12.63 7.02 22.85
CA VAL A 113 -11.68 6.51 21.85
C VAL A 113 -10.25 6.74 22.33
N GLU A 114 -9.90 7.96 22.75
CA GLU A 114 -8.55 8.30 23.26
C GLU A 114 -8.15 7.43 24.47
N GLN A 115 -9.09 7.16 25.38
CA GLN A 115 -8.86 6.27 26.51
C GLN A 115 -8.64 4.82 26.07
N ALA A 116 -9.38 4.34 25.07
CA ALA A 116 -9.21 3.01 24.52
C ALA A 116 -7.88 2.87 23.77
N GLU A 117 -7.47 3.88 22.99
CA GLU A 117 -6.16 3.95 22.35
C GLU A 117 -5.02 3.91 23.38
N SER A 118 -5.15 4.68 24.47
CA SER A 118 -4.17 4.67 25.55
C SER A 118 -4.08 3.29 26.21
N ALA A 119 -5.21 2.65 26.47
CA ALA A 119 -5.24 1.30 27.05
C ALA A 119 -4.59 0.25 26.14
N VAL A 120 -4.84 0.32 24.82
CA VAL A 120 -4.18 -0.55 23.84
C VAL A 120 -2.67 -0.31 23.85
N THR A 121 -2.23 0.95 23.86
CA THR A 121 -0.82 1.32 23.90
C THR A 121 -0.13 0.75 25.14
N ASP A 122 -0.72 0.95 26.33
CA ASP A 122 -0.19 0.44 27.59
C ASP A 122 -0.12 -1.09 27.61
N SER A 123 -1.09 -1.77 26.99
CA SER A 123 -1.09 -3.24 26.88
C SER A 123 0.03 -3.74 25.97
N ILE A 124 0.19 -3.12 24.80
CA ILE A 124 1.28 -3.45 23.86
C ILE A 124 2.64 -3.20 24.50
N VAL A 125 2.81 -2.10 25.25
CA VAL A 125 4.07 -1.78 25.95
C VAL A 125 4.49 -2.91 26.91
N LYS A 126 3.53 -3.55 27.59
CA LYS A 126 3.82 -4.70 28.46
C LYS A 126 4.25 -5.94 27.69
N GLU A 127 3.77 -6.10 26.46
CA GLU A 127 4.08 -7.25 25.59
C GLU A 127 5.35 -7.05 24.74
N LEU A 128 5.91 -5.83 24.67
CA LEU A 128 7.08 -5.51 23.85
C LEU A 128 8.25 -6.50 23.96
N PRO A 129 8.64 -6.99 25.14
CA PRO A 129 9.74 -7.95 25.24
C PRO A 129 9.45 -9.27 24.49
N GLU A 130 8.22 -9.77 24.58
CA GLU A 130 7.81 -10.99 23.91
C GLU A 130 7.64 -10.77 22.40
N LEU A 131 7.09 -9.62 22.00
CA LEU A 131 7.03 -9.21 20.59
C LEU A 131 8.43 -9.11 19.98
N ALA A 132 9.40 -8.54 20.71
CA ALA A 132 10.79 -8.49 20.27
C ALA A 132 11.40 -9.88 20.07
N ARG A 133 11.10 -10.83 20.98
CA ARG A 133 11.53 -12.23 20.85
C ARG A 133 10.94 -12.89 19.60
N GLN A 134 9.63 -12.73 19.38
CA GLN A 134 8.96 -13.24 18.17
C GLN A 134 9.54 -12.64 16.90
N GLY A 135 9.76 -11.31 16.88
CA GLY A 135 10.35 -10.61 15.74
C GLY A 135 11.77 -11.08 15.42
N PHE A 136 12.58 -11.35 16.45
CA PHE A 136 13.91 -11.94 16.29
C PHE A 136 13.82 -13.35 15.69
N GLU A 137 12.96 -14.22 16.21
CA GLU A 137 12.79 -15.58 15.68
C GLU A 137 12.31 -15.60 14.23
N GLN A 138 11.38 -14.70 13.88
CA GLN A 138 10.89 -14.54 12.50
C GLN A 138 12.00 -14.05 11.57
N SER A 139 12.80 -13.07 12.02
CA SER A 139 13.92 -12.53 11.26
C SER A 139 15.01 -13.58 11.01
N GLU A 140 15.35 -14.39 12.01
CA GLU A 140 16.32 -15.49 11.89
C GLU A 140 15.84 -16.55 10.88
N ARG A 141 14.55 -16.91 10.92
CA ARG A 141 13.97 -17.84 9.94
C ARG A 141 14.01 -17.27 8.53
N ALA A 142 13.64 -15.99 8.36
CA ALA A 142 13.67 -15.31 7.08
C ALA A 142 15.10 -15.22 6.53
N LEU A 143 16.07 -14.86 7.37
CA LEU A 143 17.49 -14.81 6.99
C LEU A 143 18.01 -16.18 6.54
N LYS A 144 17.63 -17.26 7.24
CA LYS A 144 18.01 -18.63 6.86
C LYS A 144 17.42 -19.01 5.50
N GLN A 145 16.15 -18.69 5.25
CA GLN A 145 15.51 -18.94 3.96
C GLN A 145 16.16 -18.13 2.84
N TYR A 146 16.41 -16.85 3.08
CA TYR A 146 17.08 -15.96 2.14
C TYR A 146 18.47 -16.48 1.74
N ARG A 147 19.30 -16.86 2.73
CA ARG A 147 20.62 -17.46 2.48
C ARG A 147 20.53 -18.75 1.67
N ALA A 148 19.56 -19.61 1.97
CA ALA A 148 19.36 -20.84 1.22
C ALA A 148 18.94 -20.59 -0.25
N VAL A 149 18.11 -19.57 -0.49
CA VAL A 149 17.72 -19.17 -1.85
C VAL A 149 18.90 -18.60 -2.61
N ILE A 150 19.71 -17.73 -2.01
CA ILE A 150 20.93 -17.20 -2.63
C ILE A 150 21.89 -18.33 -2.99
N ALA A 151 22.18 -19.24 -2.06
CA ALA A 151 23.10 -20.34 -2.33
C ALA A 151 22.62 -21.22 -3.49
N LYS A 152 21.30 -21.48 -3.58
CA LYS A 152 20.71 -22.20 -4.73
C LYS A 152 20.82 -21.39 -6.03
N ALA A 153 20.58 -20.09 -5.99
CA ALA A 153 20.69 -19.21 -7.15
C ALA A 153 22.14 -19.13 -7.67
N GLU A 154 23.11 -19.00 -6.77
CA GLU A 154 24.54 -19.02 -7.09
C GLU A 154 24.97 -20.36 -7.69
N ALA A 155 24.51 -21.48 -7.13
CA ALA A 155 24.79 -22.81 -7.67
C ALA A 155 24.18 -23.00 -9.08
N ALA A 156 22.92 -22.59 -9.27
CA ALA A 156 22.26 -22.64 -10.58
C ALA A 156 22.98 -21.73 -11.60
N ARG A 157 23.43 -20.54 -11.18
CA ARG A 157 24.24 -19.64 -12.01
C ARG A 157 25.56 -20.27 -12.41
N ALA A 158 26.30 -20.87 -11.48
CA ALA A 158 27.55 -21.56 -11.79
C ALA A 158 27.33 -22.73 -12.77
N GLN A 159 26.24 -23.48 -12.61
CA GLN A 159 25.86 -24.56 -13.53
C GLN A 159 25.52 -24.04 -14.92
N LEU A 160 24.77 -22.94 -15.03
CA LEU A 160 24.45 -22.29 -16.29
C LEU A 160 25.72 -21.77 -16.96
N ALA A 161 26.54 -21.00 -16.25
CA ALA A 161 27.81 -20.48 -16.76
C ALA A 161 28.73 -21.59 -17.27
N GLY A 162 28.83 -22.72 -16.53
CA GLY A 162 29.57 -23.89 -16.97
C GLY A 162 29.00 -24.54 -18.24
N SER A 163 27.67 -24.60 -18.36
CA SER A 163 26.98 -25.17 -19.53
C SER A 163 27.15 -24.30 -20.77
N VAL A 164 26.96 -22.98 -20.62
CA VAL A 164 27.20 -22.00 -21.68
C VAL A 164 28.66 -22.01 -22.12
N SER A 165 29.62 -22.09 -21.18
CA SER A 165 31.04 -22.20 -21.50
C SER A 165 31.35 -23.45 -22.34
N ARG A 166 30.77 -24.61 -21.99
CA ARG A 166 30.90 -25.84 -22.79
C ARG A 166 30.31 -25.70 -24.18
N PHE A 167 29.12 -25.10 -24.30
CA PHE A 167 28.48 -24.82 -25.58
C PHE A 167 29.37 -23.90 -26.45
N LEU A 168 29.86 -22.79 -25.89
CA LEU A 168 30.74 -21.86 -26.60
C LEU A 168 32.02 -22.55 -27.06
N TRP A 169 32.67 -23.35 -26.20
CA TRP A 169 33.86 -24.11 -26.57
C TRP A 169 33.59 -25.08 -27.74
N ALA A 170 32.49 -25.83 -27.67
CA ALA A 170 32.12 -26.80 -28.70
C ALA A 170 31.80 -26.12 -30.04
N THR A 171 31.02 -25.04 -29.99
CA THR A 171 30.64 -24.29 -31.20
C THR A 171 31.82 -23.59 -31.84
N THR A 172 32.80 -23.10 -31.07
CA THR A 172 34.00 -22.45 -31.62
C THR A 172 35.09 -23.44 -32.05
N GLY A 173 34.76 -24.69 -32.36
CA GLY A 173 35.72 -25.70 -32.80
C GLY A 173 36.78 -26.08 -31.75
N GLY A 174 36.48 -25.88 -30.47
CA GLY A 174 37.39 -26.20 -29.38
C GLY A 174 38.58 -25.24 -29.20
N GLU A 175 38.49 -23.99 -29.71
CA GLU A 175 39.51 -22.94 -29.54
C GLU A 175 40.10 -22.95 -28.10
N LEU A 176 41.42 -23.17 -27.99
CA LEU A 176 42.15 -23.26 -26.72
C LEU A 176 42.19 -21.92 -25.96
N THR A 177 42.06 -20.81 -26.68
CA THR A 177 42.05 -19.46 -26.11
C THR A 177 40.81 -18.71 -26.54
N ARG A 178 39.98 -18.31 -25.56
CA ARG A 178 38.77 -17.52 -25.79
C ARG A 178 39.12 -16.02 -25.79
N PRO A 179 38.63 -15.23 -26.78
CA PRO A 179 38.75 -13.77 -26.73
C PRO A 179 38.10 -13.19 -25.47
N LYS A 180 38.70 -12.14 -24.87
CA LYS A 180 38.24 -11.53 -23.60
C LYS A 180 36.77 -11.07 -23.59
N TRP A 181 36.20 -10.81 -24.77
CA TRP A 181 34.84 -10.28 -24.96
C TRP A 181 33.79 -11.35 -25.28
N ARG A 182 34.19 -12.59 -25.60
CA ARG A 182 33.25 -13.67 -25.86
C ARG A 182 32.72 -14.20 -24.53
N GLY A 183 31.45 -14.62 -24.49
CA GLY A 183 30.72 -15.49 -23.55
C GLY A 183 30.15 -14.90 -22.25
N PHE A 184 29.78 -15.78 -21.31
CA PHE A 184 28.94 -15.45 -20.16
C PHE A 184 29.72 -14.74 -19.03
N SER A 185 29.78 -13.42 -19.06
CA SER A 185 30.42 -12.60 -18.01
C SER A 185 29.65 -11.29 -17.77
N GLY A 186 29.07 -11.13 -16.58
CA GLY A 186 28.40 -9.93 -16.14
C GLY A 186 28.23 -9.87 -14.61
N ALA A 187 27.81 -8.73 -14.08
CA ALA A 187 27.41 -8.63 -12.68
C ALA A 187 26.07 -9.36 -12.45
N LEU A 188 25.73 -9.64 -11.18
CA LEU A 188 24.46 -10.27 -10.79
C LEU A 188 23.27 -9.61 -11.53
N GLY A 189 22.57 -10.38 -12.37
CA GLY A 189 21.31 -9.98 -13.03
C GLY A 189 21.39 -9.77 -14.55
N GLU A 190 22.52 -9.36 -15.11
CA GLU A 190 22.66 -9.08 -16.56
C GLU A 190 22.81 -10.37 -17.38
N GLU A 191 23.50 -11.35 -16.82
CA GLU A 191 23.79 -12.66 -17.43
C GLU A 191 22.55 -13.53 -17.72
N VAL A 192 21.48 -13.40 -16.92
CA VAL A 192 20.25 -14.20 -17.09
C VAL A 192 19.58 -13.90 -18.43
N ASN A 193 19.83 -12.72 -19.00
CA ASN A 193 19.30 -12.31 -20.29
C ASN A 193 20.17 -12.73 -21.49
N ALA A 194 21.42 -13.15 -21.25
CA ALA A 194 22.36 -13.52 -22.31
C ALA A 194 22.11 -14.91 -22.90
N TRP A 195 21.19 -15.71 -22.32
CA TRP A 195 20.79 -17.01 -22.83
C TRP A 195 19.28 -17.06 -23.08
N ARG A 196 18.87 -16.59 -24.26
CA ARG A 196 17.50 -16.68 -24.75
C ARG A 196 17.45 -17.54 -26.00
N THR A 197 16.43 -18.38 -26.06
CA THR A 197 16.20 -19.31 -27.15
C THR A 197 14.82 -19.09 -27.75
N THR A 198 14.72 -19.25 -29.06
CA THR A 198 13.45 -19.33 -29.79
C THR A 198 12.74 -20.65 -29.49
N SER A 199 11.46 -20.76 -29.86
CA SER A 199 10.62 -21.94 -29.61
C SER A 199 11.11 -23.20 -30.35
N ASP A 200 11.86 -23.04 -31.43
CA ASP A 200 12.52 -24.11 -32.20
C ASP A 200 13.91 -24.50 -31.63
N GLY A 201 14.32 -23.91 -30.50
CA GLY A 201 15.52 -24.32 -29.76
C GLY A 201 16.83 -23.67 -30.22
N ARG A 202 16.77 -22.64 -31.08
CA ARG A 202 17.94 -21.85 -31.50
C ARG A 202 18.19 -20.69 -30.55
N LEU A 203 19.41 -20.20 -30.45
CA LEU A 203 19.72 -18.95 -29.73
C LEU A 203 19.13 -17.77 -30.49
N THR A 204 18.55 -16.80 -29.77
CA THR A 204 18.16 -15.53 -30.39
C THR A 204 19.40 -14.77 -30.86
N PHE A 205 19.24 -13.92 -31.87
CA PHE A 205 20.32 -13.11 -32.42
C PHE A 205 21.00 -12.24 -31.33
N ASP A 206 20.20 -11.60 -30.48
CA ASP A 206 20.71 -10.78 -29.37
C ASP A 206 21.54 -11.58 -28.37
N SER A 207 21.07 -12.78 -27.97
CA SER A 207 21.84 -13.66 -27.09
C SER A 207 23.13 -14.14 -27.74
N ALA A 208 23.13 -14.43 -29.05
CA ALA A 208 24.35 -14.79 -29.77
C ALA A 208 25.36 -13.63 -29.86
N LYS A 209 24.87 -12.39 -29.95
CA LYS A 209 25.69 -11.16 -29.89
C LYS A 209 26.26 -10.95 -28.49
N ASP A 210 25.43 -11.04 -27.45
CA ASP A 210 25.85 -10.87 -26.05
C ASP A 210 26.87 -11.94 -25.62
N LEU A 211 26.77 -13.15 -26.18
CA LEU A 211 27.74 -14.23 -25.98
C LEU A 211 28.99 -14.09 -26.85
N GLY A 212 29.08 -13.08 -27.72
CA GLY A 212 30.22 -12.85 -28.60
C GLY A 212 30.46 -13.97 -29.64
N LEU A 213 29.38 -14.64 -30.05
CA LEU A 213 29.38 -15.55 -31.21
C LEU A 213 29.26 -14.75 -32.52
N ILE A 214 28.53 -13.64 -32.47
CA ILE A 214 28.40 -12.69 -33.56
C ILE A 214 29.33 -11.49 -33.28
N ASP A 215 30.26 -11.25 -34.19
CA ASP A 215 31.16 -10.10 -34.15
C ASP A 215 30.78 -9.13 -35.27
N GLN A 216 30.58 -7.86 -34.93
CA GLN A 216 30.27 -6.77 -35.85
C GLN A 216 31.31 -6.58 -36.96
N TYR A 217 32.54 -7.11 -36.80
CA TYR A 217 33.63 -7.00 -37.78
C TYR A 217 33.87 -8.26 -38.62
N ARG A 218 33.35 -9.43 -38.21
CA ARG A 218 33.62 -10.72 -38.88
C ARG A 218 32.37 -11.38 -39.46
N GLY A 219 31.17 -10.87 -39.15
CA GLY A 219 29.90 -11.47 -39.56
C GLY A 219 29.64 -12.82 -38.86
N ASN A 220 28.49 -13.44 -39.14
CA ASN A 220 28.22 -14.81 -38.71
C ASN A 220 29.28 -15.74 -39.33
N ARG A 221 30.12 -16.39 -38.52
CA ARG A 221 30.87 -17.54 -39.04
C ARG A 221 29.85 -18.60 -39.45
N ALA A 222 29.99 -19.16 -40.65
CA ALA A 222 29.09 -20.19 -41.19
C ALA A 222 28.91 -21.40 -40.24
N GLU A 223 29.89 -21.62 -39.36
CA GLU A 223 29.93 -22.67 -38.33
C GLU A 223 28.84 -22.55 -37.26
N PHE A 224 28.17 -21.41 -37.12
CA PHE A 224 27.14 -21.17 -36.10
C PHE A 224 25.71 -21.03 -36.64
N GLY A 225 25.52 -21.09 -37.97
CA GLY A 225 24.25 -20.76 -38.63
C GLY A 225 23.07 -21.64 -38.21
N ASP A 226 23.33 -22.90 -37.85
CA ASP A 226 22.29 -23.84 -37.41
C ASP A 226 21.82 -23.62 -35.97
N PHE A 227 22.56 -22.84 -35.17
CA PHE A 227 22.31 -22.62 -33.75
C PHE A 227 21.79 -21.22 -33.42
N VAL A 228 21.80 -20.29 -34.38
CA VAL A 228 21.39 -18.89 -34.19
C VAL A 228 20.19 -18.60 -35.07
N ALA A 229 19.09 -18.14 -34.48
CA ALA A 229 17.94 -17.66 -35.23
C ALA A 229 18.28 -16.35 -35.97
N PRO A 230 17.75 -16.15 -37.19
CA PRO A 230 17.91 -14.89 -37.89
C PRO A 230 17.29 -13.73 -37.08
N PRO A 231 17.80 -12.49 -37.23
CA PRO A 231 17.20 -11.33 -36.57
C PRO A 231 15.73 -11.18 -37.01
N GLU A 232 14.85 -10.78 -36.09
CA GLU A 232 13.40 -10.68 -36.34
C GLU A 232 13.03 -9.64 -37.43
N GLU A 233 13.99 -8.84 -37.91
CA GLU A 233 13.78 -7.85 -38.99
C GLU A 233 13.67 -8.47 -40.41
N ASP A 234 13.94 -9.76 -40.60
CA ASP A 234 13.86 -10.44 -41.91
C ASP A 234 12.70 -11.46 -42.03
N ALA A 235 11.70 -11.40 -41.14
CA ALA A 235 10.47 -12.18 -41.29
C ALA A 235 9.40 -11.41 -42.10
N VAL A 236 9.65 -11.23 -43.40
CA VAL A 236 8.63 -10.83 -44.40
C VAL A 236 8.59 -11.85 -45.52
#